data_AF-A0A7X9HGN8-F1
#
_entry.id   AF-A0A7X9HGN8-F1
#
_cell.length_a   1.000
_cell.length_b   1.000
_cell.length_c   1.000
_cell.angle_alpha   90.00
_cell.angle_beta   90.00
_cell.angle_gamma   90.00
#
_symmetry.space_group_name_H-M   'P 1'
#
loop_
_entity.id
_entity.type
_entity.pdbx_description
1 polymer ?
#
loop_
_entity_poly.entity_id
_entity_poly.type
_entity_poly.pdbx_seq_one_letter_code
_entity_poly.pdbx_strand_id
1 'polypeptide(L)'
;MATQKKKNNKSKSQAKTIQSGSKSTATAATAQYIKAINLLLKKLDVESLNFLYEQAKVLLHNLEVKKLQQEFDELDVKTITAKQKGYCKDKLEVVEADDLRHFIFVINGARNFFSRDEMRKIVKLCHSAPTVKDGMRMLYHWFETNRKDVIIDTAIDGPHDKALETIYNHIINNYTVN
;
A
#
# COMPACT_ATOMS: atom_id res chain seq x y z
N MET A 1 -74.94 0.14 11.76
CA MET A 1 -74.80 -0.64 13.01
C MET A 1 -73.71 -1.68 12.82
N ALA A 2 -72.73 -1.72 13.73
CA ALA A 2 -71.92 -2.88 14.19
C ALA A 2 -71.31 -3.86 13.14
N THR A 3 -70.06 -4.35 13.19
CA THR A 3 -68.94 -4.32 14.14
C THR A 3 -67.73 -5.00 13.48
N GLN A 4 -66.54 -4.71 14.00
CA GLN A 4 -65.19 -5.16 13.62
C GLN A 4 -64.96 -6.69 13.70
N LYS A 5 -63.93 -7.22 12.98
CA LYS A 5 -62.60 -7.69 13.50
C LYS A 5 -62.03 -8.97 12.82
N LYS A 6 -60.83 -8.79 12.22
CA LYS A 6 -59.56 -9.57 12.32
C LYS A 6 -59.35 -11.02 11.80
N LYS A 7 -58.12 -11.17 11.24
CA LYS A 7 -57.26 -12.35 10.92
C LYS A 7 -57.53 -12.98 9.55
N ASN A 8 -56.54 -13.32 8.70
CA ASN A 8 -55.29 -14.01 9.01
C ASN A 8 -54.24 -13.90 7.87
N ASN A 9 -52.97 -14.11 8.24
CA ASN A 9 -51.75 -14.13 7.41
C ASN A 9 -51.75 -15.06 6.19
N LYS A 10 -51.09 -14.66 5.08
CA LYS A 10 -49.85 -15.32 4.61
C LYS A 10 -49.16 -14.57 3.47
N SER A 11 -47.90 -14.27 3.73
CA SER A 11 -46.85 -13.77 2.86
C SER A 11 -46.54 -14.69 1.68
N LYS A 12 -46.28 -14.10 0.51
CA LYS A 12 -45.39 -14.67 -0.51
C LYS A 12 -44.62 -13.55 -1.18
N SER A 13 -43.51 -13.19 -0.53
CA SER A 13 -42.46 -12.32 -1.07
C SER A 13 -41.84 -13.00 -2.28
N GLN A 14 -41.87 -12.31 -3.43
CA GLN A 14 -41.04 -12.66 -4.58
C GLN A 14 -39.58 -12.31 -4.24
N ALA A 15 -38.78 -13.34 -3.98
CA ALA A 15 -37.34 -13.21 -3.90
C ALA A 15 -36.79 -12.96 -5.32
N LYS A 16 -36.24 -11.76 -5.52
CA LYS A 16 -35.32 -11.46 -6.63
C LYS A 16 -34.07 -12.31 -6.44
N THR A 17 -33.98 -13.40 -7.18
CA THR A 17 -32.73 -14.14 -7.35
C THR A 17 -31.84 -13.32 -8.29
N ILE A 18 -30.85 -12.65 -7.73
CA ILE A 18 -29.79 -11.96 -8.46
C ILE A 18 -28.95 -13.05 -9.14
N GLN A 19 -29.14 -13.23 -10.44
CA GLN A 19 -28.33 -14.12 -11.25
C GLN A 19 -26.94 -13.53 -11.45
N SER A 20 -25.97 -14.29 -10.96
CA SER A 20 -24.56 -14.27 -11.35
C SER A 20 -24.41 -14.46 -12.87
N GLY A 21 -24.24 -13.37 -13.62
CA GLY A 21 -24.04 -13.40 -15.06
C GLY A 21 -22.97 -12.41 -15.49
N SER A 22 -21.71 -12.85 -15.60
CA SER A 22 -20.64 -12.01 -16.18
C SER A 22 -19.58 -12.78 -16.97
N LYS A 23 -19.53 -14.12 -16.93
CA LYS A 23 -18.48 -14.89 -17.64
C LYS A 23 -18.83 -15.40 -19.04
N SER A 24 -20.09 -15.34 -19.49
CA SER A 24 -20.54 -16.00 -20.73
C SER A 24 -20.44 -15.18 -22.02
N THR A 25 -20.30 -13.85 -21.94
CA THR A 25 -20.25 -12.97 -23.12
C THR A 25 -18.84 -12.80 -23.68
N ALA A 26 -17.80 -12.92 -22.84
CA ALA A 26 -16.40 -12.76 -23.25
C ALA A 26 -15.90 -13.91 -24.16
N THR A 27 -16.40 -15.13 -23.96
CA THR A 27 -16.03 -16.33 -24.74
C THR A 27 -16.66 -16.34 -26.14
N ALA A 28 -17.85 -15.78 -26.29
CA ALA A 28 -18.51 -15.66 -27.59
C ALA A 28 -17.86 -14.60 -28.49
N ALA A 29 -17.49 -13.44 -27.92
CA ALA A 29 -16.83 -12.36 -28.64
C ALA A 29 -15.41 -12.75 -29.08
N THR A 30 -14.64 -13.40 -28.20
CA THR A 30 -13.28 -13.91 -28.55
C THR A 30 -13.34 -14.93 -29.69
N ALA A 31 -14.30 -15.85 -29.68
CA ALA A 31 -14.49 -16.80 -30.78
C ALA A 31 -14.85 -16.12 -32.12
N GLN A 32 -15.59 -15.01 -32.10
CA GLN A 32 -15.91 -14.23 -33.30
C GLN A 32 -14.67 -13.52 -33.86
N TYR A 33 -13.86 -12.89 -33.00
CA TYR A 33 -12.62 -12.24 -33.42
C TYR A 33 -11.60 -13.24 -33.98
N ILE A 34 -11.46 -14.43 -33.37
CA ILE A 34 -10.58 -15.49 -33.89
C ILE A 34 -11.02 -15.92 -35.30
N LYS A 35 -12.32 -16.08 -35.54
CA LYS A 35 -12.84 -16.44 -36.87
C LYS A 35 -12.59 -15.33 -37.90
N ALA A 36 -12.84 -14.06 -37.51
CA ALA A 36 -12.61 -12.91 -38.38
C ALA A 36 -11.12 -12.75 -38.74
N ILE A 37 -10.23 -12.87 -37.75
CA ILE A 37 -8.78 -12.81 -37.95
C ILE A 37 -8.32 -13.93 -38.88
N ASN A 38 -8.76 -15.17 -38.66
CA ASN A 38 -8.40 -16.30 -39.54
C ASN A 38 -8.82 -16.12 -40.99
N LEU A 39 -9.95 -15.44 -41.24
CA LEU A 39 -10.43 -15.17 -42.59
C LEU A 39 -9.60 -14.08 -43.29
N LEU A 40 -9.11 -13.09 -42.51
CA LEU A 40 -8.20 -12.05 -43.00
C LEU A 40 -6.79 -12.61 -43.26
N LEU A 41 -6.26 -13.43 -42.35
CA LEU A 41 -4.93 -14.05 -42.48
C LEU A 41 -4.77 -14.85 -43.79
N LYS A 42 -5.85 -15.46 -44.31
CA LYS A 42 -5.83 -16.19 -45.59
C LYS A 42 -5.62 -15.31 -46.83
N LYS A 43 -5.80 -14.00 -46.70
CA LYS A 43 -5.65 -13.02 -47.79
C LYS A 43 -4.37 -12.19 -47.66
N LEU A 44 -3.61 -12.36 -46.58
CA LEU A 44 -2.35 -11.65 -46.36
C LEU A 44 -1.20 -12.39 -47.03
N ASP A 45 -0.24 -11.62 -47.52
CA ASP A 45 1.05 -12.10 -48.02
C ASP A 45 2.00 -12.46 -46.86
N VAL A 46 3.11 -13.12 -47.19
CA VAL A 46 4.07 -13.64 -46.21
C VAL A 46 4.73 -12.52 -45.40
N GLU A 47 4.97 -11.35 -45.98
CA GLU A 47 5.59 -10.21 -45.29
C GLU A 47 4.62 -9.60 -44.27
N SER A 48 3.36 -9.41 -44.66
CA SER A 48 2.30 -8.95 -43.76
C SER A 48 2.01 -9.94 -42.62
N LEU A 49 2.08 -11.25 -42.89
CA LEU A 49 1.94 -12.29 -41.87
C LEU A 49 3.09 -12.26 -40.85
N ASN A 50 4.32 -12.05 -41.32
CA ASN A 50 5.49 -11.93 -40.45
C ASN A 50 5.41 -10.68 -39.55
N PHE A 51 4.97 -9.55 -40.11
CA PHE A 51 4.74 -8.33 -39.33
C PHE A 51 3.70 -8.58 -38.21
N LEU A 52 2.58 -9.24 -38.52
CA LEU A 52 1.55 -9.53 -37.52
C LEU A 52 2.05 -10.48 -36.42
N TYR A 53 2.91 -11.44 -36.78
CA TYR A 53 3.54 -12.36 -35.84
C TYR A 53 4.47 -11.64 -34.85
N GLU A 54 5.30 -10.71 -35.33
CA GLU A 54 6.15 -9.90 -34.46
C GLU A 54 5.33 -8.98 -33.53
N GLN A 55 4.25 -8.37 -34.03
CA GLN A 55 3.34 -7.60 -33.17
C GLN A 55 2.66 -8.48 -32.10
N ALA A 56 2.27 -9.72 -32.45
CA ALA A 56 1.68 -10.65 -31.51
C ALA A 56 2.67 -11.08 -30.41
N LYS A 57 3.94 -11.29 -30.74
CA LYS A 57 5.01 -11.56 -29.76
C LYS A 57 5.17 -10.41 -28.76
N VAL A 58 5.25 -9.18 -29.25
CA VAL A 58 5.38 -7.99 -28.39
C VAL A 58 4.17 -7.87 -27.46
N LEU A 59 2.97 -8.11 -27.96
CA LEU A 59 1.75 -8.09 -27.16
C LEU A 59 1.76 -9.17 -26.06
N LEU A 60 2.20 -10.39 -26.39
CA LEU A 60 2.30 -11.49 -25.43
C LEU A 60 3.31 -11.17 -24.32
N HIS A 61 4.50 -10.68 -24.69
CA HIS A 61 5.51 -10.28 -23.72
C HIS A 61 5.01 -9.15 -22.80
N ASN A 62 4.33 -8.15 -23.35
CA ASN A 62 3.74 -7.07 -22.55
C ASN A 62 2.66 -7.56 -21.58
N LEU A 63 1.88 -8.58 -21.95
CA LEU A 63 0.90 -9.22 -21.06
C LEU A 63 1.58 -9.99 -19.93
N GLU A 64 2.67 -10.70 -20.22
CA GLU A 64 3.47 -11.41 -19.22
C GLU A 64 4.12 -10.44 -18.23
N VAL A 65 4.73 -9.35 -18.73
CA VAL A 65 5.31 -8.29 -17.89
C VAL A 65 4.24 -7.64 -17.00
N LYS A 66 3.05 -7.35 -17.54
CA LYS A 66 1.93 -6.80 -16.75
C LYS A 66 1.44 -7.75 -15.65
N LYS A 67 1.38 -9.06 -15.93
CA LYS A 67 1.00 -10.05 -14.91
C LYS A 67 2.02 -10.12 -13.79
N LEU A 68 3.31 -10.14 -14.15
CA LEU A 68 4.39 -10.12 -13.15
C LEU A 68 4.32 -8.84 -12.30
N GLN A 69 4.11 -7.67 -12.91
CA GLN A 69 3.92 -6.41 -12.17
C GLN A 69 2.73 -6.47 -11.21
N GLN A 70 1.59 -6.99 -11.65
CA GLN A 70 0.41 -7.15 -10.78
C GLN A 70 0.67 -8.11 -9.61
N GLU A 71 1.41 -9.20 -9.84
CA GLU A 71 1.79 -10.14 -8.78
C GLU A 71 2.73 -9.48 -7.75
N PHE A 72 3.69 -8.66 -8.20
CA PHE A 72 4.54 -7.89 -7.31
C PHE A 72 3.75 -6.83 -6.51
N ASP A 73 2.88 -6.07 -7.18
CA ASP A 73 2.02 -5.07 -6.52
C ASP A 73 1.10 -5.73 -5.48
N GLU A 74 0.53 -6.89 -5.77
CA GLU A 74 -0.31 -7.62 -4.82
C GLU A 74 0.47 -8.13 -3.60
N LEU A 75 1.72 -8.57 -3.79
CA LEU A 75 2.58 -9.01 -2.70
C LEU A 75 3.03 -7.83 -1.82
N ASP A 76 3.35 -6.69 -2.41
CA ASP A 76 3.68 -5.47 -1.68
C ASP A 76 2.45 -4.94 -0.91
N VAL A 77 1.27 -4.92 -1.52
CA VAL A 77 0.04 -4.50 -0.83
C VAL A 77 -0.33 -5.45 0.31
N LYS A 78 -0.16 -6.76 0.15
CA LYS A 78 -0.42 -7.75 1.22
C LYS A 78 0.59 -7.66 2.36
N THR A 79 1.85 -7.38 2.08
CA THR A 79 2.86 -7.16 3.14
C THR A 79 2.65 -5.83 3.87
N ILE A 80 2.27 -4.76 3.16
CA ILE A 80 1.91 -3.46 3.74
C ILE A 80 0.65 -3.56 4.63
N THR A 81 -0.39 -4.24 4.16
CA THR A 81 -1.65 -4.42 4.93
C THR A 81 -1.50 -5.35 6.13
N ALA A 82 -0.60 -6.34 6.08
CA ALA A 82 -0.26 -7.16 7.24
C ALA A 82 0.54 -6.39 8.30
N LYS A 83 1.48 -5.51 7.89
CA LYS A 83 2.19 -4.59 8.80
C LYS A 83 1.23 -3.62 9.50
N GLN A 84 0.18 -3.15 8.82
CA GLN A 84 -0.79 -2.18 9.35
C GLN A 84 -1.62 -2.67 10.55
N LYS A 85 -1.73 -3.99 10.78
CA LYS A 85 -2.61 -4.53 11.85
C LYS A 85 -2.05 -4.39 13.28
N GLY A 86 -0.78 -3.98 13.42
CA GLY A 86 -0.09 -3.78 14.71
C GLY A 86 0.38 -2.34 14.95
N TYR A 87 -0.12 -1.39 14.16
CA TYR A 87 0.32 0.00 14.16
C TYR A 87 -0.14 0.75 15.42
N CYS A 88 0.80 1.00 16.34
CA CYS A 88 0.62 1.85 17.51
C CYS A 88 1.55 3.05 17.40
N LYS A 89 1.00 4.19 16.98
CA LYS A 89 1.72 5.47 16.86
C LYS A 89 2.15 6.06 18.21
N ASP A 90 1.65 5.50 19.31
CA ASP A 90 1.84 5.98 20.68
C ASP A 90 2.98 5.27 21.42
N LYS A 91 3.56 4.21 20.83
CA LYS A 91 4.64 3.44 21.44
C LYS A 91 5.87 3.47 20.55
N LEU A 92 6.94 4.03 21.10
CA LEU A 92 8.29 3.93 20.57
C LEU A 92 9.10 3.02 21.48
N GLU A 93 9.64 1.96 20.92
CA GLU A 93 10.66 1.15 21.57
C GLU A 93 12.01 1.49 20.95
N VAL A 94 12.98 1.84 21.79
CA VAL A 94 14.36 2.10 21.37
C VAL A 94 15.24 0.99 21.92
N VAL A 95 15.90 0.27 21.02
CA VAL A 95 16.90 -0.74 21.37
C VAL A 95 18.27 -0.19 21.00
N GLU A 96 19.10 -0.02 22.02
CA GLU A 96 20.49 0.39 21.87
C GLU A 96 21.36 -0.86 21.72
N ALA A 97 22.31 -0.84 20.79
CA ALA A 97 23.34 -1.86 20.77
C ALA A 97 24.30 -1.66 21.96
N ASP A 98 24.85 -2.74 22.52
CA ASP A 98 25.77 -2.70 23.67
C ASP A 98 26.96 -1.75 23.47
N ASP A 99 27.40 -1.58 22.22
CA ASP A 99 28.50 -0.70 21.82
C ASP A 99 28.09 0.77 21.59
N LEU A 100 26.81 1.13 21.71
CA LEU A 100 26.23 2.45 21.42
C LEU A 100 26.56 3.00 20.01
N ARG A 101 26.91 2.11 19.06
CA ARG A 101 27.22 2.47 17.66
C ARG A 101 25.96 2.61 16.80
N HIS A 102 24.92 1.84 17.13
CA HIS A 102 23.68 1.78 16.38
C HIS A 102 22.48 1.82 17.34
N PHE A 103 21.47 2.58 16.93
CA PHE A 103 20.22 2.77 17.63
C PHE A 103 19.10 2.22 16.76
N ILE A 104 18.18 1.49 17.35
CA ILE A 104 17.09 0.86 16.63
C ILE A 104 15.78 1.41 17.16
N PHE A 105 15.05 2.13 16.32
CA PHE A 105 13.71 2.60 16.64
C PHE A 105 12.69 1.62 16.08
N VAL A 106 11.93 1.01 16.98
CA VAL A 106 10.75 0.22 16.63
C VAL A 106 9.55 1.11 16.86
N ILE A 107 8.98 1.61 15.77
CA ILE A 107 7.76 2.42 15.79
C ILE A 107 6.84 1.92 14.70
N ASN A 108 5.54 1.84 15.02
CA ASN A 108 4.56 1.32 14.10
C ASN A 108 4.95 -0.08 13.57
N GLY A 109 5.55 -0.94 14.40
CA GLY A 109 6.02 -2.27 13.97
C GLY A 109 7.14 -2.29 12.93
N ALA A 110 7.64 -1.14 12.49
CA ALA A 110 8.80 -1.01 11.61
C ALA A 110 10.06 -0.76 12.43
N ARG A 111 11.14 -1.47 12.07
CA ARG A 111 12.43 -1.43 12.77
C ARG A 111 13.42 -0.61 11.96
N ASN A 112 13.70 0.59 12.43
CA ASN A 112 14.56 1.56 11.75
C ASN A 112 15.92 1.63 12.45
N PHE A 113 16.98 1.44 11.69
CA PHE A 113 18.35 1.51 12.20
C PHE A 113 18.92 2.90 11.97
N PHE A 114 19.51 3.46 13.01
CA PHE A 114 20.21 4.74 13.00
C PHE A 114 21.64 4.55 13.49
N SER A 115 22.58 5.16 12.79
CA SER A 115 23.96 5.30 13.25
C SER A 115 24.06 6.30 14.39
N ARG A 116 25.15 6.25 15.16
CA ARG A 116 25.45 7.22 16.21
C ARG A 116 25.48 8.67 15.70
N ASP A 117 25.97 8.90 14.49
CA ASP A 117 26.04 10.24 13.90
C ASP A 117 24.66 10.77 13.50
N GLU A 118 23.80 9.93 12.95
CA GLU A 118 22.39 10.25 12.72
C GLU A 118 21.69 10.56 14.03
N MET A 119 21.85 9.69 15.04
CA MET A 119 21.23 9.87 16.35
C MET A 119 21.64 11.22 16.95
N ARG A 120 22.93 11.57 16.94
CA ARG A 120 23.42 12.87 17.44
C ARG A 120 22.76 14.05 16.70
N LYS A 121 22.58 13.96 15.38
CA LYS A 121 21.88 15.00 14.60
C LYS A 121 20.42 15.11 15.01
N ILE A 122 19.72 13.97 15.14
CA ILE A 122 18.31 13.91 15.55
C ILE A 122 18.14 14.50 16.95
N VAL A 123 18.98 14.12 17.92
CA VAL A 123 18.96 14.67 19.29
C VAL A 123 19.18 16.18 19.26
N LYS A 124 20.20 16.65 18.52
CA LYS A 124 20.48 18.09 18.39
C LYS A 124 19.30 18.87 17.79
N LEU A 125 18.64 18.30 16.77
CA LEU A 125 17.44 18.90 16.18
C LEU A 125 16.31 19.01 17.19
N CYS A 126 16.04 17.93 17.96
CA CYS A 126 14.98 17.92 18.97
C CYS A 126 15.23 18.99 20.05
N HIS A 127 16.46 19.09 20.56
CA HIS A 127 16.82 20.09 21.58
C HIS A 127 16.88 21.53 21.04
N SER A 128 17.12 21.72 19.74
CA SER A 128 17.11 23.04 19.12
C SER A 128 15.70 23.60 18.86
N ALA A 129 14.67 22.76 18.96
CA ALA A 129 13.30 23.14 18.66
C ALA A 129 12.68 23.97 19.80
N PRO A 130 12.08 25.15 19.53
CA PRO A 130 11.44 25.97 20.56
C PRO A 130 10.17 25.34 21.14
N THR A 131 9.47 24.56 20.32
CA THR A 131 8.22 23.89 20.70
C THR A 131 8.19 22.45 20.19
N VAL A 132 7.37 21.61 20.80
CA VAL A 132 7.15 20.21 20.36
C VAL A 132 6.72 20.17 18.89
N LYS A 133 5.87 21.10 18.45
CA LYS A 133 5.40 21.18 17.06
C LYS A 133 6.51 21.49 16.07
N ASP A 134 7.41 22.42 16.43
CA ASP A 134 8.58 22.71 15.62
C ASP A 134 9.53 21.51 15.57
N GLY A 135 9.69 20.81 16.70
CA GLY A 135 10.49 19.58 16.80
C GLY A 135 9.98 18.47 15.89
N MET A 136 8.67 18.21 15.90
CA MET A 136 8.03 17.25 14.99
C MET A 136 8.25 17.64 13.52
N ARG A 137 8.09 18.91 13.16
CA ARG A 137 8.32 19.40 11.79
C ARG A 137 9.77 19.23 11.36
N MET A 138 10.71 19.55 12.24
CA MET A 138 12.15 19.41 11.97
C MET A 138 12.55 17.94 11.83
N LEU A 139 12.01 17.05 12.66
CA LEU A 139 12.20 15.61 12.55
C LEU A 139 11.65 15.07 11.23
N TYR A 140 10.42 15.43 10.87
CA TYR A 140 9.80 15.02 9.62
C TYR A 140 10.64 15.43 8.41
N HIS A 141 11.07 16.69 8.37
CA HIS A 141 11.90 17.20 7.27
C HIS A 141 13.27 16.52 7.20
N TRP A 142 13.86 16.22 8.36
CA TRP A 142 15.12 15.49 8.42
C TRP A 142 14.97 14.06 7.90
N PHE A 143 13.92 13.34 8.28
CA PHE A 143 13.61 12.01 7.75
C PHE A 143 13.31 12.08 6.25
N GLU A 144 12.55 13.06 5.78
CA GLU A 144 12.25 13.23 4.36
C GLU A 144 13.51 13.46 3.51
N THR A 145 14.51 14.15 4.07
CA THR A 145 15.75 14.46 3.35
C THR A 145 16.75 13.31 3.41
N ASN A 146 16.92 12.68 4.58
CA ASN A 146 18.00 11.72 4.82
C ASN A 146 17.53 10.26 4.77
N ARG A 147 16.28 10.00 5.16
CA ARG A 147 15.74 8.67 5.47
C ARG A 147 14.27 8.53 5.10
N LYS A 148 13.96 8.66 3.80
CA LYS A 148 12.60 8.53 3.27
C LYS A 148 12.01 7.14 3.53
N ASP A 149 12.86 6.13 3.61
CA ASP A 149 12.51 4.77 4.02
C ASP A 149 11.77 4.75 5.35
N VAL A 150 12.24 5.51 6.35
CA VAL A 150 11.61 5.59 7.68
C VAL A 150 10.17 6.08 7.57
N ILE A 151 9.91 7.13 6.79
CA ILE A 151 8.54 7.68 6.63
C ILE A 151 7.60 6.64 6.00
N ILE A 152 8.08 5.94 4.97
CA ILE A 152 7.30 4.95 4.23
C ILE A 152 7.02 3.73 5.13
N ASP A 153 8.05 3.17 5.76
CA ASP A 153 7.94 1.94 6.55
C ASP A 153 7.13 2.16 7.84
N THR A 154 7.26 3.33 8.45
CA THR A 154 6.52 3.68 9.68
C THR A 154 5.16 4.30 9.40
N ALA A 155 4.77 4.48 8.13
CA ALA A 155 3.52 5.11 7.72
C ALA A 155 3.25 6.45 8.45
N ILE A 156 4.28 7.30 8.49
CA ILE A 156 4.16 8.66 9.02
C ILE A 156 3.49 9.52 7.94
N ASP A 157 2.29 10.01 8.24
CA ASP A 157 1.45 10.69 7.26
C ASP A 157 1.87 12.17 7.05
N GLY A 158 2.60 12.75 8.00
CA GLY A 158 3.05 14.13 7.87
C GLY A 158 3.74 14.73 9.10
N PRO A 159 4.04 16.05 9.06
CA PRO A 159 4.83 16.75 10.08
C PRO A 159 4.20 16.86 11.47
N HIS A 160 2.92 16.50 11.60
CA HIS A 160 2.15 16.56 12.86
C HIS A 160 1.66 15.16 13.27
N ASP A 161 2.27 14.11 12.73
CA ASP A 161 1.91 12.75 13.10
C ASP A 161 2.30 12.47 14.56
N LYS A 162 1.41 11.81 15.30
CA LYS A 162 1.61 11.42 16.70
C LYS A 162 2.82 10.48 16.88
N ALA A 163 3.21 9.74 15.84
CA ALA A 163 4.45 8.96 15.84
C ALA A 163 5.69 9.85 16.04
N LEU A 164 5.75 11.01 15.40
CA LEU A 164 6.84 11.97 15.55
C LEU A 164 6.84 12.61 16.94
N GLU A 165 5.66 12.87 17.51
CA GLU A 165 5.52 13.37 18.87
C GLU A 165 6.12 12.39 19.87
N THR A 166 5.79 11.11 19.73
CA THR A 166 6.32 10.03 20.58
C THR A 166 7.85 9.93 20.45
N ILE A 167 8.39 9.99 19.23
CA ILE A 167 9.84 10.01 18.98
C ILE A 167 10.48 11.22 19.65
N TYR A 168 9.94 12.42 19.42
CA TYR A 168 10.47 13.66 19.97
C TYR A 168 10.51 13.63 21.50
N ASN A 169 9.41 13.27 22.14
CA ASN A 169 9.31 13.20 23.59
C ASN A 169 10.26 12.16 24.18
N HIS A 170 10.37 10.99 23.54
CA HIS A 170 11.32 9.97 23.98
C HIS A 170 12.76 10.48 23.89
N ILE A 171 13.09 11.19 22.81
CA ILE A 171 14.46 11.68 22.59
C ILE A 171 14.84 12.74 23.61
N ILE A 172 13.98 13.71 23.86
CA ILE A 172 14.25 14.79 24.83
C ILE A 172 14.37 14.24 26.26
N ASN A 173 13.56 13.26 26.61
CA ASN A 173 13.55 12.71 27.97
C ASN A 173 14.75 11.79 28.24
N ASN A 174 15.26 11.08 27.23
CA ASN A 174 16.30 10.06 27.42
C ASN A 174 17.70 10.48 26.95
N TYR A 175 17.84 11.49 26.09
CA TYR A 175 19.14 11.88 25.53
C TYR A 175 19.44 13.37 25.71
N THR A 176 20.68 13.68 26.07
CA THR A 176 21.19 15.06 26.21
C THR A 176 22.15 15.40 25.08
N VAL A 177 22.20 16.69 24.73
CA VAL A 177 23.23 17.23 23.85
C VAL A 177 24.48 17.48 24.68
N ASN A 178 25.49 16.60 24.54
CA ASN A 178 26.84 16.83 25.05
C ASN A 178 27.76 17.35 23.95
#